data_AF-A0A550BYJ7-F1
#
_entry.id   AF-A0A550BYJ7-F1
#
_cell.length_a   1.000
_cell.length_b   1.000
_cell.length_c   1.000
_cell.angle_alpha   90.00
_cell.angle_beta   90.00
_cell.angle_gamma   90.00
#
_symmetry.space_group_name_H-M   'P 1'
#
loop_
_entity.id
_entity.type
_entity.pdbx_description
1 polymer ?
#
loop_
_entity_poly.entity_id
_entity_poly.type
_entity_poly.pdbx_seq_one_letter_code
_entity_poly.pdbx_strand_id
1 'polypeptide(L)'
;RTTKFLTALACGVPCVKQEWVTESLVRNRLQDWRQYLLPQGLSVTYNMSVTQMVDARWGEDRAHLLDLLRGSGGKLRLLEDMSVALVGRDLMPRAGAPASIKSEPGIAKVLVCMGAQRVEVVPREQAIVNRLDQFDLIILRLGENATVTRPASLRTANVCTWDWAKDCLSLSRLLPYTWPAEE
;
A
#
# COMPACT_ATOMS: atom_id res chain seq x y z
N ARG A 1 0.07 -5.90 -9.18
CA ARG A 1 1.11 -5.67 -8.14
C ARG A 1 0.82 -6.59 -6.96
N THR A 2 1.80 -7.32 -6.45
CA THR A 2 1.58 -8.26 -5.33
C THR A 2 1.62 -7.53 -3.98
N THR A 3 0.91 -8.06 -2.98
CA THR A 3 0.93 -7.51 -1.62
C THR A 3 2.34 -7.50 -1.01
N LYS A 4 3.16 -8.52 -1.28
CA LYS A 4 4.56 -8.57 -0.82
C LYS A 4 5.36 -7.37 -1.31
N PHE A 5 5.23 -7.03 -2.60
CA PHE A 5 5.91 -5.89 -3.20
C PHE A 5 5.41 -4.57 -2.61
N LEU A 6 4.09 -4.38 -2.50
CA LEU A 6 3.52 -3.17 -1.91
C LEU A 6 3.90 -3.00 -0.42
N THR A 7 3.94 -4.10 0.34
CA THR A 7 4.37 -4.06 1.75
C THR A 7 5.84 -3.65 1.86
N ALA A 8 6.71 -4.16 0.98
CA ALA A 8 8.11 -3.77 0.94
C ALA A 8 8.29 -2.27 0.66
N LEU A 9 7.61 -1.74 -0.36
CA LEU A 9 7.62 -0.32 -0.67
C LEU A 9 7.10 0.53 0.50
N ALA A 10 5.97 0.14 1.10
CA ALA A 10 5.40 0.86 2.25
C ALA A 10 6.33 0.84 3.47
N CYS A 11 7.16 -0.19 3.62
CA CYS A 11 8.18 -0.28 4.66
C CYS A 11 9.50 0.43 4.32
N GLY A 12 9.67 0.95 3.09
CA GLY A 12 10.95 1.49 2.62
C GLY A 12 12.01 0.42 2.35
N VAL A 13 11.61 -0.84 2.15
CA VAL A 13 12.51 -1.95 1.83
C VAL A 13 12.82 -1.93 0.32
N PRO A 14 14.09 -1.85 -0.10
CA PRO A 14 14.49 -1.92 -1.50
C PRO A 14 14.00 -3.21 -2.16
N CYS A 15 13.18 -3.06 -3.20
CA CYS A 15 12.82 -4.16 -4.08
C CYS A 15 13.85 -4.23 -5.21
N VAL A 16 14.65 -5.29 -5.25
CA VAL A 16 15.71 -5.47 -6.25
C VAL A 16 15.43 -6.63 -7.18
N LYS A 17 16.05 -6.57 -8.36
CA LYS A 17 16.09 -7.64 -9.35
C LYS A 17 16.83 -8.86 -8.79
N GLN A 18 16.44 -10.06 -9.22
CA GLN A 18 17.04 -11.32 -8.77
C GLN A 18 18.53 -11.41 -9.12
N GLU A 19 18.92 -10.71 -10.18
CA GLU A 19 20.27 -10.58 -10.72
C GLU A 19 21.28 -10.12 -9.67
N TRP A 20 20.86 -9.28 -8.71
CA TRP A 20 21.70 -8.87 -7.58
C TRP A 20 22.22 -10.08 -6.78
N VAL A 21 21.35 -11.07 -6.54
CA VAL A 21 21.72 -12.28 -5.79
C VAL A 21 22.67 -13.12 -6.63
N THR A 22 22.32 -13.39 -7.89
CA THR A 22 23.14 -14.24 -8.76
C THR A 22 24.51 -13.63 -9.01
N GLU A 23 24.61 -12.32 -9.26
CA GLU A 23 25.89 -11.65 -9.48
C GLU A 23 26.74 -11.58 -8.20
N SER A 24 26.10 -11.41 -7.03
CA SER A 24 26.81 -11.47 -5.75
C SER A 24 27.43 -12.84 -5.48
N LEU A 25 26.73 -13.91 -5.86
CA LEU A 25 27.24 -15.28 -5.76
C LEU A 25 28.38 -15.52 -6.76
N VAL A 26 28.19 -15.17 -8.04
CA VAL A 26 29.20 -15.36 -9.10
C VAL A 26 30.50 -14.63 -8.78
N ARG A 27 30.42 -13.40 -8.25
CA ARG A 27 31.59 -12.59 -7.89
C ARG A 27 32.13 -12.90 -6.49
N ASN A 28 31.49 -13.82 -5.77
CA ASN A 28 31.79 -14.15 -4.37
C ASN A 28 31.95 -12.90 -3.47
N ARG A 29 31.10 -11.89 -3.71
CA ARG A 29 31.12 -10.62 -3.01
C ARG A 29 29.75 -9.98 -3.11
N LEU A 30 29.24 -9.45 -2.01
CA LEU A 30 27.99 -8.71 -2.00
C LEU A 30 28.10 -7.51 -2.95
N GLN A 31 27.28 -7.50 -4.01
CA GLN A 31 27.22 -6.37 -4.94
C GLN A 31 26.37 -5.24 -4.37
N ASP A 32 26.55 -4.06 -4.93
CA ASP A 32 25.74 -2.90 -4.58
C ASP A 32 24.29 -3.06 -5.09
N TRP A 33 23.35 -3.25 -4.17
CA TRP A 33 21.94 -3.49 -4.48
C TRP A 33 21.27 -2.31 -5.22
N ARG A 34 21.80 -1.09 -5.08
CA ARG A 34 21.23 0.13 -5.69
C ARG A 34 21.17 0.05 -7.21
N GLN A 35 22.11 -0.65 -7.83
CA GLN A 35 22.18 -0.84 -9.29
C GLN A 35 21.11 -1.82 -9.82
N TYR A 36 20.48 -2.57 -8.92
CA TYR A 36 19.50 -3.60 -9.24
C TYR A 36 18.09 -3.22 -8.78
N LEU A 37 17.85 -1.97 -8.40
CA LEU A 37 16.53 -1.49 -8.01
C LEU A 37 15.49 -1.74 -9.12
N LEU A 38 14.37 -2.32 -8.73
CA LEU A 38 13.17 -2.38 -9.56
C LEU A 38 12.53 -0.98 -9.65
N PRO A 39 11.71 -0.69 -10.67
CA PRO A 39 10.84 0.47 -10.62
C PRO A 39 9.87 0.36 -9.43
N GLN A 40 9.52 1.49 -8.80
CA GLN A 40 8.56 1.53 -7.70
C GLN A 40 7.14 1.15 -8.17
N GLY A 41 6.83 1.41 -9.44
CA GLY A 41 5.59 1.06 -10.08
C GLY A 41 5.22 2.03 -11.19
N LEU A 42 4.24 1.63 -12.01
CA LEU A 42 3.65 2.44 -13.07
C LEU A 42 2.43 3.20 -12.55
N SER A 43 2.50 4.51 -12.32
CA SER A 43 1.26 5.26 -12.05
C SER A 43 0.34 5.16 -13.27
N VAL A 44 -0.88 4.64 -13.07
CA VAL A 44 -1.84 4.52 -14.18
C VAL A 44 -2.33 5.91 -14.57
N THR A 45 -2.64 6.76 -13.59
CA THR A 45 -3.09 8.14 -13.79
C THR A 45 -2.14 8.98 -14.64
N TYR A 46 -0.82 8.84 -14.42
CA TYR A 46 0.19 9.65 -15.11
C TYR A 46 0.97 8.89 -16.17
N ASN A 47 0.63 7.61 -16.40
CA ASN A 47 1.32 6.70 -17.32
C ASN A 47 2.86 6.75 -17.24
N MET A 48 3.40 6.78 -16.01
CA MET A 48 4.83 6.95 -15.77
C MET A 48 5.37 5.94 -14.76
N SER A 49 6.60 5.48 -14.99
CA SER A 49 7.35 4.66 -14.05
C SER A 49 8.31 5.55 -13.25
N VAL A 50 8.38 5.34 -11.94
CA VAL A 50 9.27 6.10 -11.05
C VAL A 50 10.24 5.20 -10.32
N THR A 51 11.37 5.77 -9.90
CA THR A 51 12.38 5.08 -9.09
C THR A 51 11.88 4.92 -7.65
N GLN A 52 12.37 3.90 -6.94
CA GLN A 52 12.05 3.71 -5.53
C GLN A 52 12.66 4.79 -4.64
N MET A 53 11.84 5.39 -3.77
CA MET A 53 12.31 6.24 -2.67
C MET A 53 12.74 5.36 -1.49
N VAL A 54 14.04 5.09 -1.39
CA VAL A 54 14.63 4.21 -0.36
C VAL A 54 15.86 4.87 0.26
N ASP A 55 16.10 4.55 1.53
CA ASP A 55 17.32 4.96 2.22
C ASP A 55 18.55 4.32 1.56
N ALA A 56 19.50 5.14 1.10
CA ALA A 56 20.66 4.66 0.36
C ALA A 56 21.60 3.77 1.20
N ARG A 57 21.49 3.84 2.54
CA ARG A 57 22.27 3.08 3.51
C ARG A 57 21.50 1.88 4.04
N TRP A 58 20.41 1.48 3.36
CA TRP A 58 19.62 0.32 3.75
C TRP A 58 20.48 -0.94 3.87
N GLY A 59 20.52 -1.50 5.07
CA GLY A 59 21.26 -2.72 5.38
C GLY A 59 22.76 -2.55 5.63
N GLU A 60 23.29 -1.32 5.65
CA GLU A 60 24.70 -1.08 6.02
C GLU A 60 24.97 -1.31 7.51
N ASP A 61 24.04 -0.86 8.37
CA ASP A 61 24.13 -0.95 9.83
C ASP A 61 22.81 -1.41 10.44
N ARG A 62 22.89 -2.26 11.47
CA ARG A 62 21.71 -2.83 12.14
C ARG A 62 20.96 -1.79 12.97
N ALA A 63 21.66 -0.89 13.65
CA ALA A 63 21.00 0.14 14.46
C ALA A 63 20.23 1.11 13.55
N HIS A 64 20.87 1.59 12.47
CA HIS A 64 20.24 2.38 11.41
C HIS A 64 19.00 1.68 10.84
N LEU A 65 19.12 0.39 10.50
CA LEU A 65 17.99 -0.40 9.99
C LEU A 65 16.81 -0.44 10.98
N LEU A 66 17.08 -0.64 12.26
CA LEU A 66 16.04 -0.68 13.29
C LEU A 66 15.38 0.69 13.48
N ASP A 67 16.17 1.78 13.41
CA ASP A 67 15.66 3.14 13.52
C ASP A 67 14.77 3.51 12.33
N LEU A 68 15.18 3.15 11.10
CA LEU A 68 14.36 3.30 9.90
C LEU A 68 13.06 2.49 9.98
N LEU A 69 13.12 1.22 10.42
CA LEU A 69 11.94 0.34 10.55
C LEU A 69 10.97 0.83 11.63
N ARG A 70 11.49 1.39 12.73
CA ARG A 70 10.71 2.06 13.77
C ARG A 70 10.19 3.43 13.31
N GLY A 71 10.71 3.95 12.21
CA GLY A 71 10.36 5.23 11.59
C GLY A 71 10.86 6.44 12.37
N SER A 72 12.05 6.33 12.96
CA SER A 72 12.77 7.44 13.59
C SER A 72 13.46 8.36 12.56
N GLY A 73 13.41 8.00 11.28
CA GLY A 73 13.90 8.80 10.14
C GLY A 73 13.74 8.04 8.82
N GLY A 74 13.77 8.75 7.68
CA GLY A 74 13.96 8.20 6.32
C GLY A 74 12.83 7.35 5.70
N LYS A 75 11.94 6.76 6.49
CA LYS A 75 10.80 5.97 5.99
C LYS A 75 9.63 6.88 5.64
N LEU A 76 9.12 6.76 4.41
CA LEU A 76 7.92 7.44 3.98
C LEU A 76 6.67 6.88 4.69
N ARG A 77 5.94 7.75 5.40
CA ARG A 77 4.71 7.41 6.12
C ARG A 77 3.54 8.20 5.54
N LEU A 78 3.06 7.76 4.39
CA LEU A 78 2.00 8.44 3.65
C LEU A 78 0.69 8.59 4.45
N LEU A 79 0.41 7.68 5.37
CA LEU A 79 -0.82 7.68 6.16
C LEU A 79 -0.53 7.95 7.65
N GLU A 80 0.57 8.65 7.96
CA GLU A 80 0.96 8.93 9.34
C GLU A 80 -0.19 9.52 10.14
N ASP A 81 -0.43 8.94 11.32
CA ASP A 81 -1.48 9.30 12.27
C ASP A 81 -2.93 9.20 11.75
N MET A 82 -3.15 8.64 10.56
CA MET A 82 -4.51 8.48 10.01
C MET A 82 -5.22 7.23 10.54
N SER A 83 -6.48 7.40 10.90
CA SER A 83 -7.45 6.33 11.11
C SER A 83 -8.16 5.98 9.80
N VAL A 84 -7.94 4.76 9.31
CA VAL A 84 -8.41 4.33 7.98
C VAL A 84 -9.49 3.25 8.10
N ALA A 85 -10.61 3.44 7.42
CA ALA A 85 -11.59 2.37 7.17
C ALA A 85 -11.31 1.71 5.83
N LEU A 86 -10.97 0.42 5.82
CA LEU A 86 -10.81 -0.36 4.60
C LEU A 86 -12.08 -1.19 4.37
N VAL A 87 -12.88 -0.78 3.40
CA VAL A 87 -14.18 -1.40 3.10
C VAL A 87 -14.07 -2.32 1.89
N GLY A 88 -14.52 -3.57 2.02
CA GLY A 88 -14.48 -4.53 0.93
C GLY A 88 -14.98 -5.91 1.33
N ARG A 89 -15.67 -6.56 0.40
CA ARG A 89 -16.36 -7.85 0.64
C ARG A 89 -15.40 -9.04 0.77
N ASP A 90 -14.20 -8.93 0.22
CA ASP A 90 -13.23 -10.04 0.06
C ASP A 90 -11.97 -9.85 0.91
N LEU A 91 -12.04 -8.95 1.89
CA LEU A 91 -10.90 -8.60 2.77
C LEU A 91 -10.81 -9.49 4.00
N MET A 92 -11.88 -10.19 4.34
CA MET A 92 -11.95 -11.10 5.46
C MET A 92 -12.26 -12.53 4.98
N PRO A 93 -11.60 -13.55 5.55
CA PRO A 93 -11.97 -14.94 5.28
C PRO A 93 -13.39 -15.18 5.79
N ARG A 94 -14.28 -15.63 4.89
CA ARG A 94 -15.64 -16.03 5.27
C ARG A 94 -15.64 -17.48 5.70
N ALA A 95 -16.27 -17.77 6.84
CA ALA A 95 -16.56 -19.14 7.22
C ALA A 95 -17.42 -19.81 6.13
N GLY A 96 -16.93 -20.91 5.55
CA GLY A 96 -17.63 -21.66 4.50
C GLY A 96 -17.46 -21.14 3.06
N ALA A 97 -16.60 -20.14 2.81
CA ALA A 97 -16.32 -19.73 1.43
C ALA A 97 -15.49 -20.79 0.68
N PRO A 98 -15.79 -21.04 -0.61
CA PRO A 98 -14.99 -21.93 -1.43
C PRO A 98 -13.54 -21.44 -1.50
N ALA A 99 -12.58 -22.37 -1.54
CA ALA A 99 -11.14 -22.08 -1.56
C ALA A 99 -10.67 -21.18 -2.74
N SER A 100 -11.55 -20.94 -3.72
CA SER A 100 -11.34 -19.99 -4.82
C SER A 100 -11.45 -18.52 -4.41
N ILE A 101 -12.18 -18.19 -3.34
CA ILE A 101 -12.27 -16.82 -2.81
C ILE A 101 -11.06 -16.60 -1.90
N LYS A 102 -9.95 -16.19 -2.50
CA LYS A 102 -8.74 -15.80 -1.77
C LYS A 102 -9.02 -14.50 -1.04
N SER A 103 -9.22 -14.57 0.27
CA SER A 103 -9.20 -13.36 1.11
C SER A 103 -7.85 -12.66 0.93
N GLU A 104 -7.84 -11.34 0.72
CA GLU A 104 -6.62 -10.53 0.64
C GLU A 104 -6.38 -9.70 1.93
N PRO A 105 -6.18 -10.32 3.11
CA PRO A 105 -5.97 -9.57 4.36
C PRO A 105 -4.70 -8.72 4.31
N GLY A 106 -3.80 -9.01 3.36
CA GLY A 106 -2.58 -8.28 3.16
C GLY A 106 -2.76 -6.79 2.83
N ILE A 107 -3.91 -6.37 2.29
CA ILE A 107 -4.14 -4.94 1.98
C ILE A 107 -4.11 -4.08 3.25
N ALA A 108 -4.77 -4.53 4.32
CA ALA A 108 -4.76 -3.83 5.59
C ALA A 108 -3.34 -3.68 6.15
N LYS A 109 -2.52 -4.74 6.00
CA LYS A 109 -1.10 -4.69 6.39
C LYS A 109 -0.32 -3.64 5.61
N VAL A 110 -0.57 -3.49 4.30
CA VAL A 110 0.09 -2.45 3.50
C VAL A 110 -0.24 -1.06 4.05
N LEU A 111 -1.51 -0.80 4.37
CA LEU A 111 -1.95 0.50 4.91
C LEU A 111 -1.31 0.81 6.27
N VAL A 112 -1.20 -0.17 7.17
CA VAL A 112 -0.44 -0.03 8.42
C VAL A 112 1.04 0.26 8.12
N CYS A 113 1.64 -0.45 7.18
CA CYS A 113 3.03 -0.21 6.78
C CYS A 113 3.25 1.20 6.21
N MET A 114 2.24 1.76 5.52
CA MET A 114 2.22 3.14 5.02
C MET A 114 2.12 4.19 6.14
N GLY A 115 1.98 3.79 7.40
CA GLY A 115 1.98 4.69 8.56
C GLY A 115 0.62 4.90 9.20
N ALA A 116 -0.45 4.26 8.71
CA ALA A 116 -1.77 4.38 9.32
C ALA A 116 -1.73 3.96 10.79
N GLN A 117 -2.23 4.83 11.67
CA GLN A 117 -2.30 4.56 13.11
C GLN A 117 -3.23 3.38 13.39
N ARG A 118 -4.34 3.31 12.65
CA ARG A 118 -5.36 2.29 12.78
C ARG A 118 -5.96 1.98 11.41
N VAL A 119 -6.15 0.70 11.13
CA VAL A 119 -6.89 0.24 9.94
C VAL A 119 -8.02 -0.66 10.41
N GLU A 120 -9.25 -0.23 10.21
CA GLU A 120 -10.43 -1.03 10.46
C GLU A 120 -10.92 -1.68 9.17
N VAL A 121 -10.95 -3.00 9.13
CA VAL A 121 -11.43 -3.76 7.96
C VAL A 121 -12.92 -4.02 8.09
N VAL A 122 -13.69 -3.58 7.11
CA VAL A 122 -15.15 -3.58 7.15
C VAL A 122 -15.71 -4.25 5.90
N PRO A 123 -16.69 -5.17 6.01
CA PRO A 123 -17.20 -5.90 4.84
C PRO A 123 -18.03 -5.02 3.89
N ARG A 124 -18.75 -4.04 4.44
CA ARG A 124 -19.62 -3.11 3.70
C ARG A 124 -19.71 -1.76 4.41
N GLU A 125 -19.95 -0.71 3.64
CA GLU A 125 -20.02 0.67 4.11
C GLU A 125 -21.09 0.89 5.19
N GLN A 126 -22.21 0.13 5.17
CA GLN A 126 -23.29 0.27 6.17
C GLN A 126 -22.80 0.13 7.62
N ALA A 127 -21.71 -0.60 7.87
CA ALA A 127 -21.16 -0.80 9.21
C ALA A 127 -20.38 0.41 9.76
N ILE A 128 -20.11 1.42 8.94
CA ILE A 128 -19.39 2.65 9.33
C ILE A 128 -20.19 3.94 9.09
N VAL A 129 -21.33 3.90 8.39
CA VAL A 129 -22.12 5.11 8.04
C VAL A 129 -22.47 5.98 9.25
N ASN A 130 -22.71 5.38 10.41
CA ASN A 130 -23.09 6.12 11.62
C ASN A 130 -21.89 6.67 12.42
N ARG A 131 -20.66 6.47 11.94
CA ARG A 131 -19.41 6.81 12.66
C ARG A 131 -18.29 7.21 11.69
N LEU A 132 -18.66 7.90 10.61
CA LEU A 132 -17.70 8.34 9.57
C LEU A 132 -16.68 9.34 10.12
N ASP A 133 -17.06 10.09 11.15
CA ASP A 133 -16.22 11.03 11.90
C ASP A 133 -15.03 10.38 12.62
N GLN A 134 -15.06 9.05 12.83
CA GLN A 134 -13.96 8.31 13.45
C GLN A 134 -12.81 7.98 12.48
N PHE A 135 -12.94 8.33 11.19
CA PHE A 135 -11.99 7.96 10.15
C PHE A 135 -11.55 9.19 9.36
N ASP A 136 -10.24 9.37 9.23
CA ASP A 136 -9.64 10.40 8.38
C ASP A 136 -9.74 10.04 6.89
N LEU A 137 -9.76 8.74 6.60
CA LEU A 137 -9.75 8.19 5.25
C LEU A 137 -10.56 6.89 5.16
N ILE A 138 -11.35 6.76 4.09
CA ILE A 138 -12.08 5.55 3.74
C ILE A 138 -11.53 5.02 2.41
N ILE A 139 -11.06 3.78 2.41
CA ILE A 139 -10.54 3.11 1.22
C ILE A 139 -11.50 2.01 0.81
N LEU A 140 -12.03 2.10 -0.41
CA LEU A 140 -12.93 1.13 -0.99
C LEU A 140 -12.16 0.15 -1.87
N ARG A 141 -12.28 -1.15 -1.57
CA ARG A 141 -11.87 -2.23 -2.47
C ARG A 141 -13.05 -2.56 -3.37
N LEU A 142 -13.04 -1.98 -4.57
CA LEU A 142 -13.95 -2.35 -5.63
C LEU A 142 -13.61 -3.77 -6.10
N GLY A 143 -14.63 -4.62 -6.22
CA GLY A 143 -14.50 -5.94 -6.86
C GLY A 143 -14.40 -5.80 -8.38
N GLU A 144 -13.98 -6.86 -9.06
CA GLU A 144 -13.74 -6.85 -10.52
C GLU A 144 -14.97 -6.45 -11.36
N ASN A 145 -16.19 -6.60 -10.82
CA ASN A 145 -17.46 -6.25 -11.48
C ASN A 145 -18.26 -5.17 -10.72
N ALA A 146 -17.63 -4.42 -9.81
CA ALA A 146 -18.33 -3.39 -9.05
C ALA A 146 -18.49 -2.12 -9.88
N THR A 147 -19.68 -1.50 -9.83
CA THR A 147 -19.89 -0.17 -10.40
C THR A 147 -18.97 0.83 -9.73
N VAL A 148 -18.35 1.70 -10.54
CA VAL A 148 -17.39 2.72 -10.10
C VAL A 148 -18.10 3.89 -9.41
N THR A 149 -19.44 3.88 -9.29
CA THR A 149 -20.20 4.93 -8.62
C THR A 149 -19.86 5.05 -7.14
N ARG A 150 -19.62 6.28 -6.69
CA ARG A 150 -19.36 6.59 -5.28
C ARG A 150 -20.60 6.27 -4.44
N PRO A 151 -20.49 5.48 -3.36
CA PRO A 151 -21.62 5.23 -2.48
C PRO A 151 -22.18 6.54 -1.91
N ALA A 152 -23.49 6.75 -2.06
CA ALA A 152 -24.16 7.97 -1.63
C ALA A 152 -23.97 8.22 -0.12
N SER A 153 -23.94 7.14 0.67
CA SER A 153 -23.71 7.16 2.12
C SER A 153 -22.34 7.69 2.55
N LEU A 154 -21.38 7.81 1.62
CA LEU A 154 -20.00 8.24 1.92
C LEU A 154 -19.62 9.54 1.21
N ARG A 155 -20.58 10.31 0.67
CA ARG A 155 -20.30 11.53 -0.14
C ARG A 155 -19.57 12.63 0.63
N THR A 156 -19.72 12.68 1.94
CA THR A 156 -19.13 13.71 2.81
C THR A 156 -17.77 13.35 3.38
N ALA A 157 -17.32 12.10 3.22
CA ALA A 157 -16.04 11.63 3.76
C ALA A 157 -14.89 11.75 2.73
N ASN A 158 -13.65 11.66 3.19
CA ASN A 158 -12.50 11.43 2.31
C ASN A 158 -12.53 9.97 1.86
N VAL A 159 -13.02 9.72 0.64
CA VAL A 159 -13.19 8.36 0.11
C VAL A 159 -12.34 8.18 -1.13
N CYS A 160 -11.53 7.13 -1.14
CA CYS A 160 -10.69 6.75 -2.26
C CYS A 160 -10.79 5.24 -2.54
N THR A 161 -10.29 4.82 -3.69
CA THR A 161 -10.20 3.39 -4.03
C THR A 161 -8.87 2.80 -3.57
N TRP A 162 -8.79 1.46 -3.53
CA TRP A 162 -7.50 0.79 -3.35
C TRP A 162 -6.49 1.13 -4.46
N ASP A 163 -6.95 1.42 -5.67
CA ASP A 163 -6.08 1.87 -6.76
C ASP A 163 -5.43 3.21 -6.49
N TRP A 164 -6.17 4.18 -5.93
CA TRP A 164 -5.60 5.45 -5.46
C TRP A 164 -4.50 5.23 -4.43
N ALA A 165 -4.69 4.32 -3.47
CA ALA A 165 -3.68 4.04 -2.45
C ALA A 165 -2.42 3.40 -3.08
N LYS A 166 -2.59 2.51 -4.07
CA LYS A 166 -1.48 1.95 -4.85
C LYS A 166 -0.73 3.01 -5.64
N ASP A 167 -1.43 4.02 -6.18
CA ASP A 167 -0.79 5.11 -6.91
C ASP A 167 -0.08 6.10 -5.99
N CYS A 168 -0.65 6.41 -4.81
CA CYS A 168 0.04 7.16 -3.78
C CYS A 168 1.36 6.48 -3.37
N LEU A 169 1.29 5.16 -3.15
CA LEU A 169 2.48 4.37 -2.82
C LEU A 169 3.47 4.29 -3.98
N SER A 170 3.00 4.22 -5.24
CA SER A 170 3.91 4.23 -6.39
C SER A 170 4.59 5.55 -6.60
N LEU A 171 3.93 6.68 -6.31
CA LEU A 171 4.48 8.03 -6.48
C LEU A 171 5.14 8.60 -5.22
N SER A 172 5.19 7.83 -4.13
CA SER A 172 5.75 8.27 -2.85
C SER A 172 5.12 9.56 -2.30
N ARG A 173 3.82 9.81 -2.56
CA ARG A 173 3.11 11.00 -2.07
C ARG A 173 1.62 10.73 -1.93
N LEU A 174 0.96 11.45 -1.02
CA LEU A 174 -0.49 11.52 -1.00
C LEU A 174 -0.98 12.30 -2.22
N LEU A 175 -1.85 11.68 -3.00
CA LEU A 175 -2.56 12.34 -4.09
C LEU A 175 -3.82 13.02 -3.54
N PRO A 176 -4.38 14.03 -4.25
CA PRO A 176 -5.67 14.57 -3.90
C PRO A 176 -6.73 13.46 -3.79
N TYR A 177 -7.69 13.63 -2.87
CA TYR A 177 -8.79 12.69 -2.73
C TYR A 177 -9.72 12.78 -3.94
N THR A 178 -9.49 11.90 -4.91
CA THR A 178 -10.27 11.81 -6.13
C THR A 178 -11.07 10.53 -6.13
N TRP A 179 -12.33 10.64 -6.51
CA TRP A 179 -13.13 9.49 -6.90
C TRP A 179 -12.95 9.27 -8.41
N PRO A 180 -12.81 8.02 -8.91
CA PRO A 180 -12.71 7.81 -10.36
C PRO A 180 -13.96 8.36 -11.05
N ALA A 181 -13.78 9.00 -12.21
CA ALA A 181 -14.91 9.48 -12.99
C ALA A 181 -15.80 8.29 -13.40
N GLU A 182 -17.12 8.52 -13.46
CA GLU A 182 -18.04 7.55 -14.06
C GLU A 182 -17.75 7.54 -15.58
N GLU A 183 -17.36 6.39 -16.13
CA GLU A 183 -17.30 6.17 -17.58
C GLU A 183 -18.70 6.00 -18.19
#